data_AF-A0A7W7LW49-F1
#
_entry.id   AF-A0A7W7LW49-F1
#
_cell.length_a   1.000
_cell.length_b   1.000
_cell.length_c   1.000
_cell.angle_alpha   90.00
_cell.angle_beta   90.00
_cell.angle_gamma   90.00
#
_symmetry.space_group_name_H-M   'P 1'
#
loop_
_entity.id
_entity.type
_entity.pdbx_description
1 polymer ?
#
loop_
_entity_poly.entity_id
_entity_poly.type
_entity_poly.pdbx_seq_one_letter_code
_entity_poly.pdbx_strand_id
1 'polypeptide(L)'
;MDTLLRLETEDGSFLLAVESQGEPDSRKPASWAYYLSYVYAKYRVPPVLLVVCADRGTAAWAARQVDIGPRQWPSLTLRPLVLGPDDLPVIDSPAEAARDIPLTVLSAALHRRDPDAGAILNALAKALKGLSADDGDTADTFIELTEQGLGATPAADLRRHLMAVDLSFFQSQTAQKLRAEGRAEGRAKDILLLLEHRGVEVTEEDRERIVGCGDLDVLGLWFTRAITATSVAEVFASDGETGLAG
;
A
#
# COMPACT_ATOMS: atom_id res chain seq x y z
N MET A 1 -0.76 23.19 -2.40
CA MET A 1 0.04 22.78 -1.24
C MET A 1 -0.68 21.60 -0.70
N ASP A 2 -0.08 20.43 -0.88
CA ASP A 2 -0.76 19.15 -0.68
C ASP A 2 -0.51 18.64 0.73
N THR A 3 0.71 18.84 1.25
CA THR A 3 1.10 18.40 2.58
C THR A 3 1.98 19.46 3.28
N LEU A 4 1.83 19.60 4.59
CA LEU A 4 2.71 20.40 5.44
C LEU A 4 3.14 19.55 6.64
N LEU A 5 4.44 19.36 6.80
CA LEU A 5 5.04 18.59 7.89
C LEU A 5 5.95 19.49 8.72
N ARG A 6 6.05 19.19 10.02
CA ARG A 6 7.08 19.77 10.87
C ARG A 6 8.18 18.73 11.06
N LEU A 7 9.41 19.09 10.74
CA LEU A 7 10.58 18.25 10.89
C LEU A 7 11.48 18.83 11.98
N GLU A 8 11.99 17.95 12.83
CA GLU A 8 12.94 18.27 13.89
C GLU A 8 14.26 17.58 13.53
N THR A 9 15.35 18.35 13.47
CA THR A 9 16.71 17.85 13.24
C THR A 9 17.62 18.31 14.37
N GLU A 10 18.85 17.79 14.41
CA GLU A 10 19.87 18.25 15.36
C GLU A 10 20.18 19.76 15.20
N ASP A 11 20.04 20.29 13.98
CA ASP A 11 20.28 21.71 13.63
C ASP A 11 19.05 22.61 13.85
N GLY A 12 17.90 22.04 14.22
CA GLY A 12 16.68 22.77 14.56
C GLY A 12 15.42 22.30 13.82
N SER A 13 14.33 23.03 14.01
CA SER A 13 13.02 22.70 13.44
C SER A 13 12.72 23.47 12.15
N PHE A 14 12.14 22.82 11.15
CA PHE A 14 11.61 23.49 9.95
C PHE A 14 10.26 22.92 9.51
N LEU A 15 9.52 23.69 8.70
CA LEU A 15 8.27 23.25 8.08
C LEU A 15 8.51 22.80 6.64
N LEU A 16 8.27 21.54 6.33
CA LEU A 16 8.34 21.01 4.97
C LEU A 16 6.97 21.11 4.30
N ALA A 17 6.83 22.03 3.35
CA ALA A 17 5.67 22.12 2.47
C ALA A 17 5.93 21.28 1.22
N VAL A 18 5.08 20.29 0.96
CA VAL A 18 5.19 19.39 -0.19
C VAL A 18 4.10 19.71 -1.20
N GLU A 19 4.50 19.83 -2.46
CA GLU A 19 3.62 20.05 -3.61
C GLU A 19 3.89 19.01 -4.68
N SER A 20 2.85 18.32 -5.14
CA SER A 20 2.94 17.51 -6.36
C SER A 20 2.68 18.38 -7.59
N GLN A 21 3.59 18.36 -8.56
CA GLN A 21 3.46 19.12 -9.80
C GLN A 21 3.57 18.21 -11.02
N GLY A 22 2.48 18.14 -11.80
CA GLY A 22 2.38 17.28 -12.98
C GLY A 22 2.78 17.92 -14.30
N GLU A 23 2.76 19.25 -14.40
CA GLU A 23 3.13 20.03 -15.59
C GLU A 23 3.52 21.46 -15.18
N PRO A 24 4.27 22.22 -16.01
CA PRO A 24 4.56 23.63 -15.71
C PRO A 24 3.30 24.50 -15.60
N ASP A 25 3.13 25.25 -14.50
CA ASP A 25 2.04 26.21 -14.30
C ASP A 25 2.56 27.56 -13.79
N SER A 26 2.47 28.58 -14.63
CA SER A 26 2.99 29.93 -14.35
C SER A 26 2.39 30.61 -13.12
N ARG A 27 1.22 30.17 -12.63
CA ARG A 27 0.56 30.73 -11.44
C ARG A 27 1.10 30.15 -10.15
N LYS A 28 1.65 28.93 -10.18
CA LYS A 28 2.07 28.19 -8.99
C LYS A 28 3.16 28.89 -8.19
N PRO A 29 4.23 29.48 -8.77
CA PRO A 29 5.27 30.14 -7.97
C PRO A 29 4.77 31.25 -7.06
N ALA A 30 3.81 32.06 -7.52
CA ALA A 30 3.20 33.10 -6.69
C ALA A 30 2.40 32.50 -5.52
N SER A 31 1.61 31.45 -5.79
CA SER A 31 0.86 30.71 -4.77
C SER A 31 1.78 30.05 -3.74
N TRP A 32 2.90 29.48 -4.19
CA TRP A 32 3.92 28.88 -3.34
C TRP A 32 4.55 29.92 -2.41
N ALA A 33 4.99 31.05 -2.97
CA ALA A 33 5.57 32.15 -2.19
C ALA A 33 4.59 32.72 -1.15
N TYR A 34 3.33 32.91 -1.53
CA TYR A 34 2.27 33.31 -0.61
C TYR A 34 2.12 32.32 0.55
N TYR A 35 2.05 31.02 0.23
CA TYR A 35 1.87 29.99 1.24
C TYR A 35 3.05 29.91 2.21
N LEU A 36 4.29 29.90 1.70
CA LEU A 36 5.49 29.91 2.55
C LEU A 36 5.52 31.11 3.48
N SER A 37 5.20 32.30 2.95
CA SER A 37 5.13 33.52 3.74
C SER A 37 4.06 33.44 4.84
N TYR A 38 2.89 32.90 4.51
CA TYR A 38 1.79 32.69 5.45
C TYR A 38 2.17 31.73 6.57
N VAL A 39 2.73 30.55 6.26
CA VAL A 39 3.10 29.56 7.29
C VAL A 39 4.24 30.06 8.16
N TYR A 40 5.21 30.78 7.60
CA TYR A 40 6.26 31.42 8.39
C TYR A 40 5.68 32.47 9.34
N ALA A 41 4.78 33.34 8.86
CA ALA A 41 4.13 34.35 9.70
C ALA A 41 3.31 33.72 10.83
N LYS A 42 2.61 32.61 10.55
CA LYS A 42 1.75 31.91 11.51
C LYS A 42 2.53 31.14 12.58
N TYR A 43 3.55 30.39 12.18
CA TYR A 43 4.24 29.45 13.07
C TYR A 43 5.60 29.93 13.55
N ARG A 44 6.19 30.93 12.89
CA ARG A 44 7.55 31.42 13.12
C ARG A 44 8.64 30.34 13.06
N VAL A 45 8.36 29.28 12.29
CA VAL A 45 9.30 28.20 11.98
C VAL A 45 9.68 28.34 10.50
N PRO A 46 10.97 28.33 10.14
CA PRO A 46 11.41 28.47 8.75
C PRO A 46 10.79 27.39 7.85
N PRO A 47 10.13 27.76 6.74
CA PRO A 47 9.57 26.78 5.83
C PRO A 47 10.51 26.46 4.67
N VAL A 48 10.43 25.21 4.19
CA VAL A 48 11.09 24.67 3.02
C VAL A 48 10.02 24.15 2.07
N LEU A 49 10.13 24.51 0.78
CA LEU A 49 9.26 23.97 -0.27
C LEU A 49 9.96 22.81 -0.97
N LEU A 50 9.31 21.66 -0.99
CA LEU A 50 9.66 20.52 -1.82
C LEU A 50 8.59 20.33 -2.90
N VAL A 51 8.99 20.44 -4.16
CA VAL A 51 8.13 20.17 -5.33
C VAL A 51 8.49 18.82 -5.90
N VAL A 52 7.52 17.92 -5.92
CA VAL A 52 7.65 16.56 -6.42
C VAL A 52 7.15 16.51 -7.86
N CYS A 53 8.02 16.15 -8.80
CA CYS A 53 7.76 16.20 -10.23
C CYS A 53 7.86 14.82 -10.87
N ALA A 54 6.93 14.52 -11.78
CA ALA A 54 6.86 13.21 -12.44
C ALA A 54 7.59 13.14 -13.79
N ASP A 55 8.21 14.24 -14.22
CA ASP A 55 9.00 14.30 -15.43
C ASP A 55 10.09 15.38 -15.34
N ARG A 56 11.14 15.20 -16.14
CA ARG A 56 12.34 16.06 -16.17
C ARG A 56 12.04 17.50 -16.56
N GLY A 57 11.08 17.71 -17.48
CA GLY A 57 10.71 19.05 -17.95
C GLY A 57 10.05 19.88 -16.85
N THR A 58 9.09 19.27 -16.15
CA THR A 58 8.42 19.88 -15.00
C THR A 58 9.39 20.11 -13.84
N ALA A 59 10.29 19.16 -13.57
CA ALA A 59 11.32 19.31 -12.54
C ALA A 59 12.26 20.48 -12.83
N ALA A 60 12.80 20.56 -14.04
CA ALA A 60 13.68 21.65 -14.46
C ALA A 60 12.97 23.02 -14.41
N TRP A 61 11.68 23.06 -14.76
CA TRP A 61 10.88 24.27 -14.62
C TRP A 61 10.68 24.67 -13.15
N ALA A 62 10.32 23.72 -12.29
CA ALA A 62 10.06 23.96 -10.87
C ALA A 62 11.32 24.37 -10.09
N ALA A 63 12.51 23.92 -10.53
CA ALA A 63 13.79 24.22 -9.87
C ALA A 63 14.26 25.66 -10.06
N ARG A 64 13.59 26.44 -10.93
CA ARG A 64 13.97 27.83 -11.19
C ARG A 64 13.71 28.70 -9.97
N GLN A 65 14.72 29.47 -9.57
CA GLN A 65 14.54 30.56 -8.62
C GLN A 65 13.51 31.56 -9.18
N VAL A 66 12.60 32.00 -8.31
CA VAL A 66 11.59 33.01 -8.64
C VAL A 66 11.72 34.20 -7.71
N ASP A 67 11.98 35.36 -8.28
CA ASP A 67 12.05 36.62 -7.55
C ASP A 67 10.74 37.40 -7.70
N ILE A 68 10.18 37.85 -6.58
CA ILE A 68 9.00 38.70 -6.51
C ILE A 68 9.44 40.10 -6.09
N GLY A 69 9.30 41.05 -7.01
CA GLY A 69 9.66 42.45 -6.82
C GLY A 69 10.29 43.07 -8.08
N PRO A 70 10.58 44.38 -8.06
CA PRO A 70 11.35 45.02 -9.13
C PRO A 70 12.72 44.34 -9.31
N ARG A 71 13.22 44.25 -10.55
CA ARG A 71 14.50 43.56 -10.85
C ARG A 71 15.71 44.08 -10.07
N GLN A 72 15.69 45.35 -9.69
CA GLN A 72 16.76 46.01 -8.94
C GLN A 72 16.68 45.73 -7.42
N TRP A 73 15.54 45.22 -6.96
CA TRP A 73 15.24 45.01 -5.55
C TRP A 73 14.21 43.87 -5.38
N PRO A 74 14.63 42.60 -5.45
CA PRO A 74 13.74 41.48 -5.16
C PRO A 74 13.35 41.51 -3.67
N SER A 75 12.05 41.58 -3.39
CA SER A 75 11.53 41.62 -2.02
C SER A 75 11.36 40.23 -1.42
N LEU A 76 11.12 39.22 -2.27
CA LEU A 76 11.02 37.82 -1.89
C LEU A 76 11.64 36.97 -2.98
N THR A 77 12.53 36.05 -2.58
CA THR A 77 13.15 35.07 -3.47
C THR A 77 12.72 33.68 -3.06
N LEU A 78 12.00 33.00 -3.94
CA LEU A 78 11.58 31.61 -3.78
C LEU A 78 12.61 30.68 -4.42
N ARG A 79 13.08 29.71 -3.63
CA ARG A 79 14.00 28.65 -4.07
C ARG A 79 13.42 27.29 -3.73
N PRO A 80 12.69 26.66 -4.66
CA PRO A 80 12.12 25.33 -4.43
C PRO A 80 13.24 24.28 -4.37
N LEU A 81 13.14 23.34 -3.43
CA LEU A 81 13.76 22.03 -3.59
C LEU A 81 12.87 21.23 -4.53
N VAL A 82 13.48 20.48 -5.45
CA VAL A 82 12.75 19.67 -6.42
C VAL A 82 13.19 18.23 -6.27
N LEU A 83 12.21 17.33 -6.31
CA LEU A 83 12.43 15.90 -6.40
C LEU A 83 11.79 15.42 -7.70
N GLY A 84 12.62 15.14 -8.70
CA GLY A 84 12.25 14.62 -10.00
C GLY A 84 12.87 13.25 -10.28
N PRO A 85 12.70 12.73 -11.51
CA PRO A 85 13.24 11.42 -11.89
C PRO A 85 14.76 11.31 -11.72
N ASP A 86 15.50 12.40 -12.01
CA ASP A 86 16.97 12.42 -11.92
C ASP A 86 17.53 12.38 -10.48
N ASP A 87 16.69 12.62 -9.48
CA ASP A 87 17.10 12.64 -8.07
C ASP A 87 17.00 11.25 -7.42
N LEU A 88 16.47 10.25 -8.13
CA LEU A 88 16.37 8.87 -7.66
C LEU A 88 17.01 7.88 -8.63
N PRO A 89 17.59 6.78 -8.12
CA PRO A 89 18.12 5.73 -8.97
C PRO A 89 16.98 4.99 -9.68
N VAL A 90 17.26 4.56 -10.91
CA VAL A 90 16.49 3.51 -11.58
C VAL A 90 16.85 2.19 -10.91
N ILE A 91 15.88 1.58 -10.20
CA ILE A 91 16.06 0.31 -9.50
C ILE A 91 15.43 -0.81 -10.33
N ASP A 92 16.22 -1.46 -11.19
CA ASP A 92 15.74 -2.47 -12.14
C ASP A 92 16.00 -3.93 -11.71
N SER A 93 16.71 -4.12 -10.60
CA SER A 93 17.05 -5.45 -10.08
C SER A 93 16.17 -5.85 -8.88
N PRO A 94 15.60 -7.07 -8.85
CA PRO A 94 14.78 -7.52 -7.72
C PRO A 94 15.53 -7.56 -6.39
N ALA A 95 16.82 -7.88 -6.44
CA ALA A 95 17.65 -7.97 -5.24
C ALA A 95 17.92 -6.59 -4.64
N GLU A 96 18.08 -5.56 -5.46
CA GLU A 96 18.22 -4.18 -5.00
C GLU A 96 16.88 -3.61 -4.52
N ALA A 97 15.80 -3.89 -5.25
CA ALA A 97 14.45 -3.51 -4.84
C ALA A 97 14.07 -4.07 -3.46
N ALA A 98 14.47 -5.31 -3.16
CA ALA A 98 14.21 -5.94 -1.87
C ALA A 98 15.05 -5.36 -0.71
N ARG A 99 16.17 -4.69 -1.00
CA ARG A 99 16.99 -4.04 0.05
C ARG A 99 16.32 -2.78 0.60
N ASP A 100 15.58 -2.07 -0.23
CA ASP A 100 14.86 -0.85 0.15
C ASP A 100 13.58 -0.70 -0.67
N ILE A 101 12.53 -1.38 -0.22
CA ILE A 101 11.20 -1.36 -0.84
C ILE A 101 10.61 0.06 -0.82
N PRO A 102 10.64 0.84 0.29
CA PRO A 102 10.17 2.23 0.29
C PRO A 102 10.82 3.10 -0.78
N LEU A 103 12.15 3.04 -0.92
CA LEU A 103 12.86 3.80 -1.95
C LEU A 103 12.46 3.35 -3.36
N THR A 104 12.22 2.05 -3.55
CA THR A 104 11.80 1.49 -4.83
C THR A 104 10.37 1.92 -5.21
N VAL A 105 9.44 1.99 -4.23
CA VAL A 105 8.10 2.55 -4.44
C VAL A 105 8.20 4.02 -4.88
N LEU A 106 9.04 4.81 -4.21
CA LEU A 106 9.25 6.21 -4.55
C LEU A 106 9.89 6.37 -5.95
N SER A 107 10.89 5.55 -6.28
CA SER A 107 11.51 5.52 -7.61
C SER A 107 10.48 5.20 -8.70
N ALA A 108 9.61 4.21 -8.48
CA ALA A 108 8.52 3.86 -9.40
C ALA A 108 7.54 5.02 -9.60
N ALA A 109 7.18 5.74 -8.52
CA ALA A 109 6.26 6.87 -8.57
C ALA A 109 6.85 8.06 -9.38
N LEU A 110 8.15 8.33 -9.25
CA LEU A 110 8.80 9.45 -9.94
C LEU A 110 9.20 9.13 -11.37
N HIS A 111 9.60 7.90 -11.65
CA HIS A 111 9.89 7.43 -13.00
C HIS A 111 8.63 7.01 -13.78
N ARG A 112 7.41 7.23 -13.27
CA ARG A 112 6.14 6.75 -13.88
C ARG A 112 5.89 7.17 -15.34
N ARG A 113 6.65 8.14 -15.87
CA ARG A 113 6.61 8.60 -17.26
C ARG A 113 7.90 8.31 -18.06
N ASP A 114 8.92 7.76 -17.42
CA ASP A 114 10.21 7.44 -18.06
C ASP A 114 10.16 6.06 -18.73
N PRO A 115 11.00 5.78 -19.74
CA PRO A 115 11.07 4.48 -20.41
C PRO A 115 11.37 3.31 -19.44
N ASP A 116 12.12 3.60 -18.38
CA ASP A 116 12.58 2.60 -17.41
C ASP A 116 11.53 2.22 -16.34
N ALA A 117 10.36 2.88 -16.34
CA ALA A 117 9.27 2.63 -15.38
C ALA A 117 8.90 1.14 -15.30
N GLY A 118 8.87 0.46 -16.45
CA GLY A 118 8.53 -0.96 -16.52
C GLY A 118 9.57 -1.87 -15.86
N ALA A 119 10.86 -1.53 -15.98
CA ALA A 119 11.93 -2.28 -15.33
C ALA A 119 11.84 -2.15 -13.81
N ILE A 120 11.59 -0.93 -13.31
CA ILE A 120 11.43 -0.65 -11.88
C ILE A 120 10.20 -1.37 -11.31
N LEU A 121 9.07 -1.33 -12.02
CA LEU A 121 7.85 -2.01 -11.58
C LEU A 121 8.01 -3.53 -11.54
N ASN A 122 8.76 -4.12 -12.47
CA ASN A 122 9.06 -5.55 -12.47
C ASN A 122 9.98 -5.94 -11.30
N ALA A 123 11.00 -5.12 -11.03
CA ALA A 123 11.90 -5.32 -9.88
C ALA A 123 11.13 -5.25 -8.56
N LEU A 124 10.28 -4.24 -8.40
CA LEU A 124 9.45 -4.03 -7.22
C LEU A 124 8.43 -5.15 -7.03
N ALA A 125 7.76 -5.63 -8.10
CA ALA A 125 6.81 -6.74 -8.01
C ALA A 125 7.48 -8.01 -7.47
N LYS A 126 8.70 -8.32 -7.93
CA LYS A 126 9.47 -9.48 -7.46
C LYS A 126 9.94 -9.32 -6.01
N ALA A 127 10.33 -8.11 -5.60
CA ALA A 127 10.70 -7.81 -4.22
C ALA A 127 9.51 -7.95 -3.27
N LEU A 128 8.36 -7.38 -3.64
CA LEU A 128 7.12 -7.47 -2.86
C LEU A 128 6.64 -8.92 -2.73
N LYS A 129 6.81 -9.76 -3.77
CA LYS A 129 6.51 -11.20 -3.67
C LYS A 129 7.32 -11.91 -2.58
N GLY A 130 8.59 -11.55 -2.43
CA GLY A 130 9.43 -12.06 -1.34
C GLY A 130 8.90 -11.59 0.01
N LEU A 131 8.58 -10.29 0.13
CA LEU A 131 8.03 -9.72 1.36
C LEU A 131 6.68 -10.34 1.73
N SER A 132 5.77 -10.57 0.78
CA SER A 132 4.46 -11.17 1.07
C SER A 132 4.53 -12.58 1.64
N ALA A 133 5.64 -13.30 1.44
CA ALA A 133 5.84 -14.62 2.05
C ALA A 133 6.19 -14.52 3.54
N ASP A 134 6.80 -13.41 3.96
CA ASP A 134 7.25 -13.16 5.33
C ASP A 134 6.25 -12.28 6.11
N ASP A 135 5.72 -11.23 5.47
CA ASP A 135 4.85 -10.20 6.03
C ASP A 135 3.88 -9.65 4.95
N GLY A 136 2.71 -10.27 4.87
CA GLY A 136 1.66 -9.92 3.90
C GLY A 136 1.09 -8.51 4.09
N ASP A 137 0.87 -8.08 5.33
CA ASP A 137 0.24 -6.79 5.65
C ASP A 137 1.13 -5.61 5.24
N THR A 138 2.43 -5.73 5.50
CA THR A 138 3.41 -4.72 5.07
C THR A 138 3.55 -4.70 3.55
N ALA A 139 3.52 -5.86 2.89
CA ALA A 139 3.55 -5.93 1.43
C ALA A 139 2.32 -5.27 0.80
N ASP A 140 1.12 -5.52 1.32
CA ASP A 140 -0.14 -4.91 0.86
C ASP A 140 -0.11 -3.38 0.99
N THR A 141 0.47 -2.86 2.08
CA THR A 141 0.67 -1.42 2.26
C THR A 141 1.52 -0.81 1.14
N PHE A 142 2.66 -1.43 0.81
CA PHE A 142 3.53 -0.94 -0.27
C PHE A 142 2.91 -1.13 -1.65
N ILE A 143 2.09 -2.16 -1.84
CA ILE A 143 1.29 -2.35 -3.05
C ILE A 143 0.36 -1.15 -3.22
N GLU A 144 -0.43 -0.80 -2.21
CA GLU A 144 -1.35 0.33 -2.27
C GLU A 144 -0.61 1.66 -2.53
N LEU A 145 0.46 1.92 -1.79
CA LEU A 145 1.27 3.13 -1.96
C LEU A 145 1.83 3.27 -3.39
N THR A 146 2.21 2.16 -4.01
CA THR A 146 2.68 2.18 -5.39
C THR A 146 1.54 2.51 -6.37
N GLU A 147 0.33 1.98 -6.16
CA GLU A 147 -0.82 2.31 -7.01
C GLU A 147 -1.18 3.78 -6.93
N GLN A 148 -1.18 4.34 -5.72
CA GLN A 148 -1.40 5.76 -5.49
C GLN A 148 -0.31 6.61 -6.18
N GLY A 149 0.96 6.20 -6.10
CA GLY A 149 2.09 6.89 -6.70
C GLY A 149 2.08 6.91 -8.24
N LEU A 150 1.56 5.85 -8.88
CA LEU A 150 1.52 5.75 -10.34
C LEU A 150 0.37 6.54 -10.98
N GLY A 151 -0.75 6.74 -10.27
CA GLY A 151 -1.92 7.46 -10.79
C GLY A 151 -2.49 6.85 -12.08
N ALA A 152 -3.11 7.66 -12.94
CA ALA A 152 -3.66 7.23 -14.24
C ALA A 152 -2.61 7.31 -15.37
N THR A 153 -1.51 6.57 -15.24
CA THR A 153 -0.41 6.56 -16.24
C THR A 153 -0.29 5.21 -16.95
N PRO A 154 0.37 5.15 -18.13
CA PRO A 154 0.71 3.88 -18.78
C PRO A 154 1.52 2.94 -17.88
N ALA A 155 2.32 3.48 -16.95
CA ALA A 155 3.01 2.69 -15.93
C ALA A 155 2.02 2.01 -14.95
N ALA A 156 0.89 2.64 -14.64
CA ALA A 156 -0.19 1.99 -13.89
C ALA A 156 -0.88 0.88 -14.69
N ASP A 157 -1.05 1.05 -16.01
CA ASP A 157 -1.56 -0.01 -16.89
C ASP A 157 -0.58 -1.18 -16.97
N LEU A 158 0.71 -0.90 -17.10
CA LEU A 158 1.78 -1.90 -17.12
C LEU A 158 1.87 -2.65 -15.79
N ARG A 159 1.77 -1.95 -14.65
CA ARG A 159 1.67 -2.59 -13.32
C ARG A 159 0.47 -3.52 -13.26
N ARG A 160 -0.72 -3.05 -13.67
CA ARG A 160 -1.94 -3.89 -13.72
C ARG A 160 -1.73 -5.13 -14.60
N HIS A 161 -1.04 -4.99 -15.74
CA HIS A 161 -0.65 -6.12 -16.58
C HIS A 161 0.38 -7.04 -15.91
N LEU A 162 1.41 -6.53 -15.24
CA LEU A 162 2.39 -7.33 -14.52
C LEU A 162 1.71 -8.16 -13.40
N MET A 163 0.80 -7.54 -12.66
CA MET A 163 -0.06 -8.23 -11.68
C MET A 163 -0.98 -9.25 -12.36
N ALA A 164 -1.53 -8.95 -13.53
CA ALA A 164 -2.36 -9.89 -14.31
C ALA A 164 -1.59 -11.04 -14.97
N VAL A 165 -0.32 -10.83 -15.33
CA VAL A 165 0.57 -11.85 -15.88
C VAL A 165 1.05 -12.79 -14.76
N ASP A 166 1.26 -12.30 -13.54
CA ASP A 166 1.49 -13.13 -12.34
C ASP A 166 0.22 -13.89 -11.87
N LEU A 167 -1.00 -13.48 -12.29
CA LEU A 167 -2.22 -14.27 -12.05
C LEU A 167 -2.26 -15.59 -12.83
N SER A 168 -1.41 -15.78 -13.86
CA SER A 168 -1.30 -17.08 -14.54
C SER A 168 -0.77 -18.19 -13.63
N PHE A 169 0.01 -17.84 -12.59
CA PHE A 169 0.44 -18.79 -11.56
C PHE A 169 -0.63 -19.01 -10.48
N PHE A 170 -1.41 -17.96 -10.16
CA PHE A 170 -2.54 -18.02 -9.23
C PHE A 170 -3.73 -18.87 -9.73
N GLN A 171 -3.82 -19.12 -11.04
CA GLN A 171 -4.88 -19.91 -11.67
C GLN A 171 -4.55 -21.41 -11.85
N SER A 172 -3.35 -21.88 -11.48
CA SER A 172 -3.07 -23.32 -11.54
C SER A 172 -3.98 -24.07 -10.55
N GLN A 173 -4.47 -25.26 -10.94
CA GLN A 173 -5.32 -26.11 -10.08
C GLN A 173 -4.70 -26.34 -8.70
N THR A 174 -3.36 -26.41 -8.63
CA THR A 174 -2.59 -26.56 -7.40
C THR A 174 -2.72 -25.35 -6.47
N ALA A 175 -2.71 -24.11 -7.02
CA ALA A 175 -2.86 -22.89 -6.23
C ALA A 175 -4.31 -22.64 -5.78
N GLN A 176 -5.29 -23.04 -6.60
CA GLN A 176 -6.70 -23.07 -6.16
C GLN A 176 -6.92 -24.08 -5.03
N LYS A 177 -6.31 -25.27 -5.13
CA LYS A 177 -6.37 -26.30 -4.10
C LYS A 177 -5.75 -25.82 -2.78
N LEU A 178 -4.56 -25.23 -2.83
CA LEU A 178 -3.88 -24.69 -1.64
C LEU A 178 -4.65 -23.53 -0.96
N ARG A 179 -5.38 -22.70 -1.73
CA ARG A 179 -6.25 -21.66 -1.14
C ARG A 179 -7.53 -22.22 -0.57
N ALA A 180 -8.14 -23.21 -1.23
CA ALA A 180 -9.30 -23.90 -0.69
C ALA A 180 -8.93 -24.60 0.63
N GLU A 181 -7.78 -25.28 0.66
CA GLU A 181 -7.21 -25.91 1.85
C GLU A 181 -6.92 -24.87 2.94
N GLY A 182 -6.21 -23.77 2.62
CA GLY A 182 -5.91 -22.72 3.61
C GLY A 182 -7.15 -22.00 4.16
N ARG A 183 -8.21 -21.83 3.35
CA ARG A 183 -9.50 -21.29 3.82
C ARG A 183 -10.22 -22.29 4.71
N ALA A 184 -10.18 -23.58 4.38
CA ALA A 184 -10.80 -24.63 5.17
C ALA A 184 -10.09 -24.78 6.53
N GLU A 185 -8.75 -24.80 6.53
CA GLU A 185 -7.95 -24.83 7.76
C GLU A 185 -8.18 -23.59 8.64
N GLY A 186 -8.24 -22.40 8.04
CA GLY A 186 -8.55 -21.17 8.77
C GLY A 186 -9.94 -21.22 9.42
N ARG A 187 -10.94 -21.66 8.66
CA ARG A 187 -12.32 -21.76 9.15
C ARG A 187 -12.48 -22.84 10.22
N ALA A 188 -11.76 -23.96 10.11
CA ALA A 188 -11.70 -24.99 11.15
C ALA A 188 -11.10 -24.44 12.46
N LYS A 189 -10.02 -23.65 12.38
CA LYS A 189 -9.42 -22.98 13.56
C LYS A 189 -10.39 -22.00 14.22
N ASP A 190 -11.13 -21.22 13.44
CA ASP A 190 -12.12 -20.28 13.95
C ASP A 190 -13.25 -20.98 14.72
N ILE A 191 -13.72 -22.13 14.24
CA ILE A 191 -14.74 -22.94 14.91
C ILE A 191 -14.22 -23.44 16.26
N LEU A 192 -12.99 -23.98 16.30
CA LEU A 192 -12.40 -24.49 17.54
C LEU A 192 -12.20 -23.38 18.57
N LEU A 193 -11.70 -22.22 18.16
CA LEU A 193 -11.53 -21.05 19.02
C LEU A 193 -12.87 -20.56 19.58
N LEU A 194 -13.92 -20.58 18.75
CA LEU A 194 -15.26 -20.20 19.17
C LEU A 194 -15.85 -21.17 20.19
N LEU A 195 -15.70 -22.48 19.98
CA LEU A 195 -16.18 -23.51 20.93
C LEU A 195 -15.43 -23.43 22.26
N GLU A 196 -14.11 -23.21 22.23
CA GLU A 196 -13.30 -22.97 23.42
C GLU A 196 -13.78 -21.74 24.20
N HIS A 197 -14.00 -20.62 23.51
CA HIS A 197 -14.49 -19.39 24.16
C HIS A 197 -15.87 -19.56 24.79
N ARG A 198 -16.67 -20.48 24.26
CA ARG A 198 -18.00 -20.81 24.78
C ARG A 198 -18.00 -21.90 25.84
N GLY A 199 -16.84 -22.46 26.18
CA GLY A 199 -16.71 -23.52 27.18
C GLY A 199 -17.36 -24.83 26.74
N VAL A 200 -17.49 -25.07 25.43
CA VAL A 200 -17.98 -26.34 24.89
C VAL A 200 -16.79 -27.29 24.81
N GLU A 201 -16.84 -28.40 25.54
CA GLU A 201 -15.79 -29.42 25.48
C GLU A 201 -15.75 -30.08 24.10
N VAL A 202 -14.60 -30.02 23.45
CA VAL A 202 -14.34 -30.65 22.14
C VAL A 202 -13.43 -31.85 22.37
N THR A 203 -13.91 -33.03 21.98
CA THR A 203 -13.08 -34.25 22.05
C THR A 203 -12.01 -34.22 20.95
N GLU A 204 -10.93 -35.00 21.11
CA GLU A 204 -9.90 -35.06 20.07
C GLU A 204 -10.45 -35.61 18.74
N GLU A 205 -11.41 -36.54 18.81
CA GLU A 205 -12.11 -37.07 17.62
C GLU A 205 -12.89 -35.96 16.88
N ASP A 206 -13.62 -35.11 17.62
CA ASP A 206 -14.35 -33.99 17.03
C ASP A 206 -13.41 -32.90 16.48
N ARG A 207 -12.27 -32.70 17.15
CA ARG A 207 -11.22 -31.78 16.70
C ARG A 207 -10.61 -32.22 15.38
N GLU A 208 -10.26 -33.49 15.27
CA GLU A 208 -9.76 -34.10 14.03
C GLU A 208 -10.80 -34.00 12.92
N ARG A 209 -12.08 -34.20 13.24
CA ARG A 209 -13.18 -34.04 12.28
C ARG A 209 -13.34 -32.61 11.77
N ILE A 210 -13.18 -31.61 12.64
CA ILE A 210 -13.26 -30.20 12.27
C ILE A 210 -12.06 -29.80 11.39
N VAL A 211 -10.84 -30.18 11.79
CA VAL A 211 -9.61 -29.86 11.06
C VAL A 211 -9.50 -30.61 9.73
N GLY A 212 -9.99 -31.86 9.68
CA GLY A 212 -9.98 -32.69 8.48
C GLY A 212 -11.06 -32.34 7.45
N CYS A 213 -11.96 -31.40 7.75
CA CYS A 213 -13.01 -30.98 6.82
C CYS A 213 -12.45 -29.98 5.80
N GLY A 214 -12.41 -30.36 4.53
CA GLY A 214 -11.99 -29.48 3.42
C GLY A 214 -13.15 -28.71 2.75
N ASP A 215 -14.38 -28.89 3.22
CA ASP A 215 -15.58 -28.31 2.62
C ASP A 215 -15.97 -27.00 3.32
N LEU A 216 -15.86 -25.89 2.58
CA LEU A 216 -16.11 -24.55 3.11
C LEU A 216 -17.58 -24.28 3.43
N ASP A 217 -18.53 -24.93 2.74
CA ASP A 217 -19.95 -24.74 3.00
C ASP A 217 -20.34 -25.45 4.30
N VAL A 218 -19.79 -26.65 4.51
CA VAL A 218 -19.93 -27.41 5.78
C VAL A 218 -19.30 -26.64 6.94
N LEU A 219 -18.07 -26.14 6.77
CA LEU A 219 -17.39 -25.33 7.79
C LEU A 219 -18.12 -23.99 8.04
N GLY A 220 -18.73 -23.39 7.02
CA GLY A 220 -19.56 -22.20 7.14
C GLY A 220 -20.79 -22.43 8.03
N LEU A 221 -21.44 -23.57 7.84
CA LEU A 221 -22.59 -24.00 8.61
C LEU A 221 -22.22 -24.31 10.07
N TRP A 222 -21.13 -25.06 10.28
CA TRP A 222 -20.61 -25.38 11.61
C TRP A 222 -20.21 -24.13 12.39
N PHE A 223 -19.54 -23.17 11.74
CA PHE A 223 -19.23 -21.88 12.37
C PHE A 223 -20.49 -21.16 12.83
N THR A 224 -21.52 -21.09 11.98
CA THR A 224 -22.78 -20.42 12.31
C THR A 224 -23.48 -21.08 13.50
N ARG A 225 -23.45 -22.40 13.58
CA ARG A 225 -24.05 -23.16 14.69
C ARG A 225 -23.24 -23.05 15.97
N ALA A 226 -21.92 -23.05 15.90
CA ALA A 226 -21.04 -22.89 17.05
C ALA A 226 -21.31 -21.58 17.82
N ILE A 227 -21.85 -20.55 17.16
CA ILE A 227 -22.27 -19.29 17.80
C ILE A 227 -23.31 -19.53 18.91
N THR A 228 -24.24 -20.48 18.73
CA THR A 228 -25.35 -20.73 19.68
C THR A 228 -25.34 -22.13 20.32
N ALA A 229 -24.63 -23.09 19.73
CA ALA A 229 -24.55 -24.48 20.20
C ALA A 229 -24.07 -24.61 21.65
N THR A 230 -24.71 -25.49 22.42
CA THR A 230 -24.27 -25.83 23.80
C THR A 230 -23.46 -27.12 23.87
N SER A 231 -23.35 -27.82 22.75
CA SER A 231 -22.57 -29.06 22.60
C SER A 231 -22.00 -29.17 21.18
N VAL A 232 -20.93 -29.96 20.98
CA VAL A 232 -20.36 -30.21 19.64
C VAL A 232 -21.33 -30.98 18.74
N ALA A 233 -22.20 -31.82 19.31
CA ALA A 233 -23.23 -32.54 18.57
C ALA A 233 -24.19 -31.58 17.83
N GLU A 234 -24.53 -30.45 18.43
CA GLU A 234 -25.37 -29.41 17.81
C GLU A 234 -24.67 -28.69 16.65
N VAL A 235 -23.34 -28.61 16.67
CA VAL A 235 -22.55 -28.04 15.57
C VAL A 235 -22.68 -28.94 14.32
N PHE A 236 -22.64 -30.26 14.52
CA PHE A 236 -22.68 -31.25 13.45
C PHE A 236 -24.08 -31.68 12.99
N ALA A 237 -25.15 -31.34 13.72
CA ALA A 237 -26.52 -31.75 13.40
C ALA A 237 -26.93 -31.34 11.98
N SER A 238 -27.51 -32.20 11.14
CA SER A 238 -28.04 -31.75 9.84
C SER A 238 -29.33 -30.92 10.02
N ASP A 239 -29.59 -29.96 9.12
CA ASP A 239 -30.90 -29.29 9.08
C ASP A 239 -31.95 -30.31 8.64
N GLY A 240 -32.53 -31.02 9.61
CA GLY A 240 -33.55 -32.03 9.36
C GLY A 240 -33.52 -33.24 10.28
N GLU A 241 -33.52 -33.05 11.60
CA GLU A 241 -34.17 -33.99 12.54
C GLU A 241 -34.85 -33.19 13.67
N THR A 242 -35.83 -32.35 13.31
CA THR A 242 -36.99 -32.16 14.20
C THR A 242 -37.76 -33.46 14.21
N GLY A 243 -37.83 -34.07 15.39
CA GLY A 243 -38.39 -35.40 15.62
C GLY A 243 -39.80 -35.59 15.05
N LEU A 244 -39.93 -36.64 14.26
CA LEU A 244 -41.13 -37.45 14.21
C LEU A 244 -40.91 -38.65 15.13
N ALA A 245 -41.36 -38.52 16.37
CA ALA A 245 -41.55 -39.64 17.27
C ALA A 245 -42.71 -39.34 18.23
N GLY A 246 -43.80 -40.10 18.10
CA GLY A 246 -44.85 -40.26 19.11
C GLY A 246 -46.11 -39.44 18.89
#